data_AF-A0A443IQ64-F1
#
_entry.id   AF-A0A443IQ64-F1
#
_cell.length_a   1.000
_cell.length_b   1.000
_cell.length_c   1.000
_cell.angle_alpha   90.00
_cell.angle_beta   90.00
_cell.angle_gamma   90.00
#
_symmetry.space_group_name_H-M   'P 1'
#
loop_
_entity.id
_entity.type
_entity.pdbx_description
1 polymer ?
#
loop_
_entity_poly.entity_id
_entity_poly.type
_entity_poly.pdbx_seq_one_letter_code
_entity_poly.pdbx_strand_id
1 'polypeptide(L)'
;MASFVTLAELKDALLIDHNDDDAALTLYIEAATGAVVNYLKSSAAPMLELGATILPEVKVSVIFLVGIMWRNPDNDTESAFEQGFLPRPVTALLYPLRDPALA
;
A
#
# COMPACT_ATOMS: atom_id res chain seq x y z
N MET A 1 3.25 -11.54 7.03
CA MET A 1 3.53 -11.44 5.57
C MET A 1 4.65 -10.42 5.41
N ALA A 2 5.46 -10.44 4.34
CA ALA A 2 6.48 -9.39 4.15
C ALA A 2 5.79 -8.06 3.82
N SER A 3 6.09 -7.00 4.58
CA SER A 3 5.55 -5.65 4.34
C SER A 3 6.38 -4.92 3.27
N PHE A 4 5.72 -4.23 2.34
CA PHE A 4 6.41 -3.46 1.29
C PHE A 4 7.01 -2.14 1.78
N VAL A 5 6.56 -1.67 2.94
CA VAL A 5 6.99 -0.42 3.58
C VAL A 5 7.22 -0.70 5.07
N THR A 6 8.24 -0.11 5.66
CA THR A 6 8.49 -0.15 7.10
C THR A 6 7.65 0.88 7.84
N LEU A 7 7.42 0.68 9.14
CA LEU A 7 6.72 1.66 9.97
C LEU A 7 7.42 3.04 9.97
N ALA A 8 8.75 3.06 10.00
CA ALA A 8 9.54 4.30 9.95
C ALA A 8 9.31 5.05 8.63
N GLU A 9 9.42 4.35 7.48
CA GLU A 9 9.17 4.96 6.17
C GLU A 9 7.74 5.53 6.05
N LEU A 10 6.73 4.82 6.59
CA LEU A 10 5.36 5.31 6.60
C LEU A 10 5.23 6.59 7.41
N LYS A 11 5.78 6.61 8.62
CA LYS A 11 5.68 7.74 9.55
C LYS A 11 6.38 8.97 9.00
N ASP A 12 7.57 8.78 8.41
CA ASP A 12 8.29 9.84 7.72
C ASP A 12 7.48 10.41 6.55
N ALA A 13 6.82 9.54 5.76
CA ALA A 13 6.02 9.96 4.61
C ALA A 13 4.70 10.67 4.99
N LEU A 14 4.09 10.30 6.12
CA LEU A 14 2.83 10.87 6.61
C LEU A 14 3.01 11.95 7.69
N LEU A 15 4.26 12.33 8.00
CA LEU A 15 4.60 13.31 9.02
C LEU A 15 4.04 12.95 10.41
N ILE A 16 4.10 11.66 10.78
CA ILE A 16 3.66 11.15 12.08
C ILE A 16 4.87 11.11 13.02
N ASP A 17 4.85 11.92 14.07
CA ASP A 17 5.97 12.12 15.00
C ASP A 17 5.79 11.44 16.38
N HIS A 18 4.68 10.73 16.58
CA HIS A 18 4.34 10.02 17.82
C HIS A 18 4.23 8.51 17.58
N ASN A 19 4.15 7.72 18.66
CA ASN A 19 4.17 6.24 18.61
C ASN A 19 2.87 5.58 19.10
N ASP A 20 1.87 6.36 19.51
CA ASP A 20 0.65 5.84 20.14
C ASP A 20 -0.13 4.87 19.23
N ASP A 21 -0.04 5.06 17.91
CA ASP A 21 -0.76 4.29 16.91
C ASP A 21 0.11 3.24 16.19
N ASP A 22 1.36 3.01 16.63
CA ASP A 22 2.33 2.15 15.93
C ASP A 22 1.79 0.74 15.66
N ALA A 23 1.01 0.18 16.59
CA ALA A 23 0.38 -1.12 16.42
C ALA A 23 -0.71 -1.10 15.33
N ALA A 24 -1.54 -0.06 15.30
CA ALA A 24 -2.59 0.10 14.29
C ALA A 24 -1.99 0.37 12.90
N LEU A 25 -1.00 1.25 12.82
CA LEU A 25 -0.28 1.56 11.58
C LEU A 25 0.42 0.31 11.02
N THR A 26 1.00 -0.53 11.87
CA THR A 26 1.59 -1.81 11.45
C THR A 26 0.54 -2.72 10.82
N LEU A 27 -0.63 -2.85 11.44
CA LEU A 27 -1.74 -3.63 10.88
C LEU A 27 -2.22 -3.08 9.52
N TYR A 28 -2.32 -1.75 9.39
CA TYR A 28 -2.70 -1.12 8.13
C TYR A 28 -1.67 -1.33 7.03
N ILE A 29 -0.37 -1.28 7.36
CA ILE A 29 0.71 -1.60 6.39
C ILE A 29 0.55 -3.03 5.88
N GLU A 30 0.28 -4.00 6.75
CA GLU A 30 0.10 -5.40 6.34
C GLU A 30 -1.14 -5.56 5.44
N ALA A 31 -2.26 -4.96 5.83
CA ALA A 31 -3.50 -4.99 5.05
C ALA A 31 -3.33 -4.32 3.68
N ALA A 32 -2.69 -3.14 3.64
CA ALA A 32 -2.41 -2.40 2.42
C ALA A 32 -1.44 -3.16 1.51
N THR A 33 -0.41 -3.79 2.08
CA THR A 33 0.52 -4.64 1.32
C THR A 33 -0.24 -5.80 0.67
N GLY A 34 -1.10 -6.50 1.41
CA GLY A 34 -1.93 -7.58 0.86
C GLY A 34 -2.85 -7.12 -0.26
N ALA A 35 -3.47 -5.95 -0.11
CA ALA A 35 -4.33 -5.36 -1.13
C ALA A 35 -3.57 -5.04 -2.43
N VAL A 36 -2.36 -4.48 -2.32
CA VAL A 36 -1.48 -4.18 -3.46
C VAL A 36 -0.98 -5.46 -4.13
N VAL A 37 -0.59 -6.47 -3.36
CA VAL A 37 -0.21 -7.80 -3.88
C VAL A 37 -1.35 -8.41 -4.69
N ASN A 38 -2.57 -8.41 -4.13
CA ASN A 38 -3.75 -8.95 -4.81
C ASN A 38 -4.07 -8.21 -6.11
N TYR A 39 -3.86 -6.89 -6.15
CA TYR A 39 -4.05 -6.09 -7.35
C TYR A 39 -3.01 -6.41 -8.44
N LEU A 40 -1.74 -6.53 -8.06
CA LEU A 40 -0.62 -6.81 -8.97
C LEU A 40 -0.56 -8.28 -9.43
N LYS A 41 -1.21 -9.20 -8.72
CA LYS A 41 -1.25 -10.63 -9.04
C LYS A 41 0.16 -11.22 -9.19
N SER A 42 0.43 -11.92 -10.29
CA SER A 42 1.73 -12.54 -10.59
C SER A 42 2.88 -11.54 -10.65
N SER A 43 2.61 -10.27 -11.00
CA SER A 43 3.64 -9.23 -11.07
C SER A 43 4.19 -8.83 -9.70
N ALA A 44 3.50 -9.18 -8.61
CA ALA A 44 4.03 -8.98 -7.26
C ALA A 44 5.05 -10.06 -6.86
N ALA A 45 5.12 -11.20 -7.54
CA ALA A 45 5.95 -12.33 -7.12
C ALA A 45 7.44 -11.97 -6.92
N PRO A 46 8.11 -11.23 -7.83
CA PRO A 46 9.50 -10.83 -7.62
C PRO A 46 9.71 -9.91 -6.41
N MET A 47 8.68 -9.16 -6.00
CA MET A 47 8.73 -8.23 -4.87
C MET A 47 8.52 -8.91 -3.51
N LEU A 48 8.02 -10.16 -3.52
CA LEU A 48 7.80 -10.95 -2.31
C LEU A 48 9.02 -11.80 -1.92
N GLU A 49 10.05 -11.83 -2.77
CA GLU A 49 11.30 -12.53 -2.47
C GLU A 49 12.09 -11.82 -1.37
N LEU A 50 12.79 -12.61 -0.55
CA LEU A 50 13.61 -12.06 0.52
C LEU A 50 14.75 -11.22 -0.06
N GLY A 51 14.80 -9.93 0.31
CA GLY A 51 15.81 -8.99 -0.20
C GLY A 51 15.44 -8.34 -1.53
N ALA A 52 14.23 -8.56 -2.04
CA ALA A 52 13.74 -7.87 -3.22
C ALA A 52 13.71 -6.35 -3.01
N THR A 53 14.08 -5.61 -4.06
CA THR A 53 13.90 -4.15 -4.08
C THR A 53 12.47 -3.83 -4.48
N ILE A 54 11.74 -3.18 -3.57
CA ILE A 54 10.37 -2.74 -3.82
C ILE A 54 10.40 -1.44 -4.63
N LEU A 55 9.66 -1.40 -5.74
CA LEU A 55 9.55 -0.23 -6.59
C LEU A 55 8.93 0.96 -5.83
N PRO A 56 9.39 2.20 -6.04
CA PRO A 56 8.84 3.39 -5.37
C PRO A 56 7.33 3.55 -5.54
N GLU A 57 6.79 3.25 -6.72
CA GLU A 57 5.36 3.35 -7.03
C GLU A 57 4.53 2.40 -6.16
N VAL A 58 5.08 1.22 -5.85
CA VAL A 58 4.46 0.22 -4.97
C VAL A 58 4.51 0.70 -3.52
N LYS A 59 5.64 1.26 -3.08
CA LYS A 59 5.75 1.84 -1.73
C LYS A 59 4.76 2.99 -1.52
N VAL A 60 4.72 3.95 -2.44
CA VAL A 60 3.79 5.09 -2.39
C VAL A 60 2.34 4.63 -2.41
N SER A 61 2.01 3.60 -3.19
CA SER A 61 0.67 3.02 -3.23
C SER A 61 0.24 2.45 -1.87
N VAL A 62 1.14 1.76 -1.17
CA VAL A 62 0.88 1.27 0.20
C VAL A 62 0.70 2.44 1.16
N ILE A 63 1.58 3.44 1.11
CA ILE A 63 1.49 4.64 1.96
C ILE A 63 0.17 5.39 1.75
N PHE A 64 -0.26 5.57 0.50
CA PHE A 64 -1.53 6.22 0.18
C PHE A 64 -2.72 5.45 0.74
N LEU A 65 -2.71 4.13 0.61
CA LEU A 65 -3.79 3.29 1.11
C LEU A 65 -3.86 3.34 2.64
N VAL A 66 -2.72 3.29 3.33
CA VAL A 66 -2.66 3.46 4.79
C VAL A 66 -3.12 4.85 5.22
N GLY A 67 -2.71 5.91 4.51
CA GLY A 67 -3.15 7.28 4.80
C GLY A 67 -4.66 7.46 4.68
N ILE A 68 -5.30 6.79 3.71
CA ILE A 68 -6.77 6.79 3.57
C ILE A 68 -7.42 6.04 4.75
N MET A 69 -6.94 4.84 5.08
CA MET A 69 -7.45 4.04 6.20
C MET A 69 -7.29 4.74 7.54
N TRP A 70 -6.14 5.39 7.78
CA TRP A 70 -5.85 6.08 9.02
C TRP A 70 -6.69 7.36 9.17
N ARG A 71 -6.95 8.08 8.07
CA ARG A 71 -7.82 9.26 8.09
C ARG A 71 -9.27 8.93 8.40
N ASN A 72 -9.79 7.83 7.83
CA ASN A 72 -11.18 7.41 8.00
C ASN A 72 -11.25 5.91 8.36
N PRO A 73 -10.97 5.53 9.63
CA PRO A 73 -10.89 4.12 10.01
C PRO A 73 -12.24 3.40 10.00
N ASP A 74 -13.33 4.14 10.26
CA ASP A 74 -14.66 3.56 10.48
C ASP A 74 -15.63 3.77 9.30
N ASN A 75 -15.24 4.57 8.29
CA ASN A 75 -16.14 4.93 7.20
C ASN A 75 -15.38 5.28 5.90
N ASP A 76 -16.06 5.17 4.77
CA ASP A 76 -15.52 5.60 3.47
C ASP A 76 -16.09 6.96 3.05
N THR A 77 -15.74 8.01 3.81
CA THR A 77 -16.30 9.35 3.66
C THR A 77 -16.06 9.97 2.28
N GLU A 78 -14.95 9.60 1.63
CA GLU A 78 -14.54 10.11 0.31
C GLU A 78 -14.94 9.18 -0.84
N SER A 79 -15.66 8.07 -0.55
CA SER A 79 -15.95 7.02 -1.54
C SER A 79 -14.68 6.51 -2.23
N ALA A 80 -13.58 6.42 -1.48
CA ALA A 80 -12.27 5.98 -1.94
C ALA A 80 -12.25 4.46 -2.23
N PHE A 81 -13.17 3.70 -1.64
CA PHE A 81 -13.26 2.25 -1.78
C PHE A 81 -14.50 1.85 -2.58
N GLU A 82 -14.31 1.63 -3.88
CA GLU A 82 -15.30 0.97 -4.71
C GLU A 82 -15.15 -0.55 -4.62
N GLN A 83 -16.26 -1.28 -4.59
CA GLN A 83 -16.22 -2.74 -4.51
C GLN A 83 -15.38 -3.32 -5.66
N GLY A 84 -14.31 -4.04 -5.29
CA GLY A 84 -13.43 -4.72 -6.25
C GLY A 84 -12.32 -3.85 -6.83
N PHE A 85 -12.22 -2.57 -6.44
CA PHE A 85 -11.17 -1.65 -6.89
C PHE A 85 -10.38 -1.07 -5.72
N LEU A 86 -9.10 -0.81 -5.95
CA LEU A 86 -8.32 0.06 -5.07
C LEU A 86 -8.65 1.52 -5.36
N PRO A 87 -8.37 2.45 -4.44
CA PRO A 87 -8.54 3.88 -4.69
C PRO A 87 -7.86 4.31 -5.99
N ARG A 88 -8.50 5.23 -6.74
CA ARG A 88 -8.01 5.73 -8.03
C ARG A 88 -6.53 6.12 -8.05
N PRO A 89 -5.98 6.90 -7.08
CA PRO A 89 -4.57 7.26 -7.10
C PRO A 89 -3.64 6.04 -6.96
N VAL A 90 -4.06 5.01 -6.21
CA VAL A 90 -3.32 3.74 -6.07
C VAL A 90 -3.34 2.98 -7.39
N THR A 91 -4.51 2.84 -8.02
CA THR A 91 -4.60 2.15 -9.32
C THR A 91 -3.82 2.85 -10.42
N ALA A 92 -3.74 4.19 -10.42
CA ALA A 92 -3.01 4.96 -11.42
C ALA A 92 -1.50 4.66 -11.40
N LEU A 93 -0.92 4.46 -10.21
CA LEU A 93 0.49 4.08 -10.04
C LEU A 93 0.73 2.62 -10.41
N LEU A 94 -0.18 1.72 -10.02
CA LEU A 94 0.02 0.28 -10.15
C LEU A 94 -0.41 -0.29 -11.50
N TYR A 95 -1.24 0.42 -12.27
CA TYR A 95 -1.79 -0.07 -13.53
C TYR A 95 -0.71 -0.57 -14.52
N PRO A 96 0.40 0.16 -14.77
CA PRO A 96 1.46 -0.30 -15.66
C PRO A 96 2.18 -1.56 -15.17
N LEU A 97 2.16 -1.83 -13.86
CA LEU A 97 2.85 -2.95 -13.23
C LEU A 97 2.00 -4.22 -13.19
N ARG A 98 0.68 -4.10 -13.34
CA ARG A 98 -0.27 -5.22 -13.22
C ARG A 98 -0.15 -6.23 -14.36
N ASP A 99 0.10 -5.75 -15.57
CA ASP A 99 0.33 -6.56 -16.75
C ASP A 99 1.56 -5.96 -17.44
N PRO A 100 2.78 -6.34 -17.02
CA PRO A 100 3.99 -5.73 -17.54
C PRO A 100 3.98 -5.95 -19.05
N ALA A 101 3.85 -4.86 -19.80
CA ALA A 101 3.96 -4.91 -21.25
C ALA A 101 5.29 -5.59 -21.56
N LEU A 102 5.23 -6.79 -22.15
CA LEU A 102 6.41 -7.55 -22.55
C LEU A 102 7.25 -6.63 -23.43
N ALA A 103 8.38 -6.17 -22.89
CA ALA A 103 9.41 -5.43 -23.61
C ALA A 103 10.40 -6.42 -24.24
#